data_AF-U6GW89-F1
#
_entry.id   AF-U6GW89-F1
#
_cell.length_a   1.000
_cell.length_b   1.000
_cell.length_c   1.000
_cell.angle_alpha   90.00
_cell.angle_beta   90.00
_cell.angle_gamma   90.00
#
_symmetry.space_group_name_H-M   'P 1'
#
loop_
_entity.id
_entity.type
_entity.pdbx_description
1 polymer ?
#
loop_
_entity_poly.entity_id
_entity_poly.type
_entity_poly.pdbx_seq_one_letter_code
_entity_poly.pdbx_strand_id
1 'polypeptide(L)'
;VTEAELLEEPQAIGRPTAGVSSATPTTAGEARSLGTPLLADLLTVGRPAGVEPAAVPAAAAGAGSAIPASVTIAGETDTEADPEPIRAARKRHPFVRLPTRAPAIPHYLYIDFKAAVGSSQSNPRSAVRLLRQVHDLLAQQTLLAEDMVELVEITEGLVSHAVSRQGADLSEMENFRAVSRLGIRFLVLDAVVSVLIVLGQSPNPDDWERFVSTISHAMPRHAAGQKFRGQAAFFAELTAQLCSGIQKLKRGRRPAPADLLKVKRMLFCSSFSPAYFKEGSFDKWRLDDSSATDGP
;
A
#
# COMPACT_ATOMS: atom_id res chain seq x y z
N VAL A 1 -66.47 -45.46 15.08
CA VAL A 1 -65.37 -45.82 14.16
C VAL A 1 -64.13 -45.13 14.70
N THR A 2 -63.63 -45.57 15.87
CA THR A 2 -62.51 -46.54 16.10
C THR A 2 -61.16 -45.92 15.73
N GLU A 3 -60.38 -45.46 16.72
CA GLU A 3 -59.32 -46.19 17.49
C GLU A 3 -57.96 -46.10 16.79
N ALA A 4 -56.93 -45.52 17.42
CA ALA A 4 -55.90 -46.16 18.28
C ALA A 4 -54.53 -46.08 17.53
N GLU A 5 -53.52 -45.38 18.06
CA GLU A 5 -52.41 -45.89 18.90
C GLU A 5 -51.16 -46.18 18.02
N LEU A 6 -49.99 -45.53 18.20
CA LEU A 6 -48.80 -45.98 18.96
C LEU A 6 -47.69 -44.92 18.70
N LEU A 7 -47.14 -44.18 19.67
CA LEU A 7 -46.01 -44.49 20.57
C LEU A 7 -44.77 -45.12 19.90
N GLU A 8 -43.66 -44.35 19.81
CA GLU A 8 -42.28 -44.78 20.15
C GLU A 8 -41.32 -43.56 20.28
N GLU A 9 -40.84 -43.34 21.51
CA GLU A 9 -39.47 -42.91 21.87
C GLU A 9 -38.81 -44.16 22.52
N PRO A 10 -37.48 -44.28 22.78
CA PRO A 10 -36.41 -43.26 22.80
C PRO A 10 -35.07 -43.76 22.15
N GLN A 11 -33.98 -42.99 22.21
CA GLN A 11 -32.68 -43.43 22.76
C GLN A 11 -31.63 -42.31 22.72
N ALA A 12 -31.13 -41.97 23.91
CA ALA A 12 -29.99 -41.12 24.17
C ALA A 12 -28.70 -41.95 24.17
N ILE A 13 -27.66 -41.53 23.42
CA ILE A 13 -26.29 -42.05 23.59
C ILE A 13 -25.26 -40.91 23.41
N GLY A 14 -24.57 -40.59 24.51
CA GLY A 14 -23.12 -40.35 24.53
C GLY A 14 -22.58 -38.98 24.13
N ARG A 15 -22.46 -38.06 25.10
CA ARG A 15 -21.45 -36.98 25.08
C ARG A 15 -20.10 -37.53 25.61
N PRO A 16 -18.99 -37.39 24.89
CA PRO A 16 -17.65 -37.56 25.45
C PRO A 16 -17.23 -36.32 26.24
N THR A 17 -16.85 -36.59 27.48
CA THR A 17 -16.29 -35.71 28.50
C THR A 17 -14.89 -35.18 28.16
N ALA A 18 -14.58 -34.07 28.83
CA ALA A 18 -13.32 -33.35 28.84
C ALA A 18 -12.07 -34.21 29.01
N GLY A 19 -11.05 -33.95 28.18
CA GLY A 19 -9.66 -34.31 28.41
C GLY A 19 -8.91 -33.13 29.01
N VAL A 20 -8.73 -33.15 30.33
CA VAL A 20 -7.83 -32.28 31.07
C VAL A 20 -6.39 -32.68 30.73
N SER A 21 -5.63 -31.80 30.09
CA SER A 21 -4.19 -31.97 29.96
C SER A 21 -3.50 -31.11 31.01
N SER A 22 -3.08 -31.78 32.08
CA SER A 22 -2.30 -31.25 33.18
C SER A 22 -0.84 -31.57 32.89
N ALA A 23 -0.02 -30.55 32.64
CA ALA A 23 1.43 -30.66 32.64
C ALA A 23 2.02 -29.57 33.54
N THR A 24 2.76 -30.06 34.52
CA THR A 24 3.37 -29.39 35.67
C THR A 24 4.33 -28.25 35.33
N PRO A 25 4.40 -27.20 36.16
CA PRO A 25 5.47 -26.22 36.12
C PRO A 25 6.65 -26.71 36.96
N THR A 26 7.84 -26.80 36.35
CA THR A 26 9.09 -26.97 37.09
C THR A 26 9.74 -25.61 37.33
N THR A 27 9.87 -25.33 38.62
CA THR A 27 10.43 -24.16 39.29
C THR A 27 11.97 -24.14 39.29
N ALA A 28 12.51 -22.94 39.54
CA ALA A 28 13.89 -22.60 39.94
C ALA A 28 14.93 -22.61 38.81
N GLY A 29 15.69 -21.54 38.55
CA GLY A 29 15.87 -20.26 39.23
C GLY A 29 17.32 -19.84 39.00
N GLU A 30 17.57 -18.66 38.45
CA GLU A 30 18.83 -17.95 38.74
C GLU A 30 18.67 -16.47 38.40
N ALA A 31 18.70 -15.66 39.46
CA ALA A 31 18.80 -14.23 39.36
C ALA A 31 20.19 -13.84 38.85
N ARG A 32 20.25 -13.16 37.71
CA ARG A 32 21.38 -12.29 37.37
C ARG A 32 20.85 -10.93 36.98
N SER A 33 20.65 -10.13 38.03
CA SER A 33 20.91 -8.70 38.03
C SER A 33 22.24 -8.42 37.31
N LEU A 34 22.25 -7.45 36.40
CA LEU A 34 23.34 -6.48 36.18
C LEU A 34 23.01 -5.61 34.96
N GLY A 35 22.92 -4.29 35.20
CA GLY A 35 23.38 -3.29 34.25
C GLY A 35 22.34 -2.71 33.30
N THR A 36 21.60 -1.71 33.78
CA THR A 36 21.11 -0.62 32.92
C THR A 36 22.28 0.32 32.59
N PRO A 37 22.63 0.56 31.31
CA PRO A 37 23.37 1.77 30.97
C PRO A 37 22.37 2.90 30.73
N LEU A 38 22.33 3.77 31.74
CA LEU A 38 21.94 5.17 31.65
C LEU A 38 22.67 5.81 30.44
N LEU A 39 21.93 6.21 29.42
CA LEU A 39 22.40 7.14 28.38
C LEU A 39 21.65 8.47 28.53
N ALA A 40 21.85 9.10 29.69
CA ALA A 40 21.57 10.51 29.89
C ALA A 40 22.92 11.18 30.22
N ASP A 41 23.73 11.48 29.20
CA ASP A 41 24.92 12.33 29.36
C ASP A 41 25.54 12.74 28.02
N LEU A 42 24.78 13.39 27.13
CA LEU A 42 25.37 13.99 25.91
C LEU A 42 24.64 15.26 25.44
N LEU A 43 24.14 16.06 26.38
CA LEU A 43 23.66 17.42 26.09
C LEU A 43 24.14 18.40 27.16
N THR A 44 25.46 18.60 27.24
CA THR A 44 25.99 19.82 27.84
C THR A 44 27.25 20.28 27.11
N VAL A 45 27.31 21.60 26.91
CA VAL A 45 28.48 22.42 26.54
C VAL A 45 28.75 22.59 25.04
N GLY A 46 28.43 23.80 24.56
CA GLY A 46 28.90 24.29 23.26
C GLY A 46 28.21 25.55 22.75
N ARG A 47 28.02 26.57 23.60
CA ARG A 47 27.58 27.91 23.17
C ARG A 47 28.81 28.81 22.97
N PRO A 48 29.24 29.11 21.74
CA PRO A 48 30.02 30.31 21.49
C PRO A 48 29.09 31.49 21.20
N ALA A 49 29.36 32.56 21.93
CA ALA A 49 28.75 33.87 21.79
C ALA A 49 29.25 34.57 20.52
N GLY A 50 28.36 35.35 19.92
CA GLY A 50 28.66 36.66 19.37
C GLY A 50 29.43 36.72 18.05
N VAL A 51 28.71 36.93 16.95
CA VAL A 51 29.11 37.91 15.92
C VAL A 51 27.84 38.59 15.41
N GLU A 52 27.77 39.90 15.68
CA GLU A 52 26.79 40.88 15.21
C GLU A 52 26.94 41.18 13.69
N PRO A 53 25.96 41.87 13.08
CA PRO A 53 25.66 41.80 11.65
C PRO A 53 26.46 42.82 10.83
N ALA A 54 27.03 42.36 9.71
CA ALA A 54 27.57 43.24 8.69
C ALA A 54 26.54 43.44 7.57
N ALA A 55 25.96 44.64 7.55
CA ALA A 55 25.21 45.19 6.44
C ALA A 55 26.09 45.39 5.21
N VAL A 56 25.62 44.98 4.03
CA VAL A 56 26.11 45.44 2.72
C VAL A 56 24.96 45.30 1.69
N PRO A 57 25.00 46.03 0.55
CA PRO A 57 23.90 46.90 0.17
C PRO A 57 23.13 46.36 -1.04
N ALA A 58 21.93 46.93 -1.21
CA ALA A 58 21.16 46.86 -2.43
C ALA A 58 21.94 47.47 -3.61
N ALA A 59 22.04 46.72 -4.71
CA ALA A 59 22.52 47.24 -5.98
C ALA A 59 21.75 46.61 -7.16
N ALA A 60 21.02 47.50 -7.83
CA ALA A 60 20.88 47.66 -9.28
C ALA A 60 20.36 46.49 -10.15
N ALA A 61 19.17 46.76 -10.67
CA ALA A 61 18.67 46.46 -12.00
C ALA A 61 19.73 46.30 -13.13
N GLY A 62 19.57 45.21 -13.89
CA GLY A 62 20.08 45.02 -15.25
C GLY A 62 19.22 43.92 -15.89
N ALA A 63 18.26 44.26 -16.75
CA ALA A 63 18.41 44.46 -18.19
C ALA A 63 18.69 43.14 -18.96
N GLY A 64 17.63 42.62 -19.58
CA GLY A 64 17.63 42.00 -20.91
C GLY A 64 18.48 40.74 -21.12
N SER A 65 17.85 39.57 -21.00
CA SER A 65 18.33 38.38 -21.70
C SER A 65 17.14 37.69 -22.37
N ALA A 66 16.99 37.95 -23.67
CA ALA A 66 16.07 37.26 -24.56
C ALA A 66 16.52 35.79 -24.67
N ILE A 67 15.68 34.87 -24.19
CA ILE A 67 15.85 33.44 -24.42
C ILE A 67 15.07 33.09 -25.71
N PRO A 68 15.70 32.41 -26.68
CA PRO A 68 15.05 32.02 -27.92
C PRO A 68 13.92 31.02 -27.67
N ALA A 69 12.85 31.18 -28.45
CA ALA A 69 11.67 30.35 -28.46
C ALA A 69 12.04 28.85 -28.41
N SER A 70 11.61 28.18 -27.34
CA SER A 70 11.65 26.72 -27.26
C SER A 70 10.78 26.16 -28.38
N VAL A 71 11.44 25.48 -29.32
CA VAL A 71 10.82 24.64 -30.32
C VAL A 71 10.02 23.57 -29.58
N THR A 72 8.70 23.68 -29.64
CA THR A 72 7.77 22.63 -29.23
C THR A 72 7.93 21.47 -30.22
N ILE A 73 8.90 20.59 -29.97
CA ILE A 73 8.94 19.29 -30.61
C ILE A 73 7.85 18.46 -29.91
N ALA A 74 6.63 18.57 -30.44
CA ALA A 74 5.55 17.61 -30.19
C ALA A 74 5.97 16.28 -30.85
N GLY A 75 6.94 15.62 -30.23
CA GLY A 75 7.23 14.22 -30.48
C GLY A 75 6.19 13.42 -29.72
N GLU A 76 4.97 13.35 -30.25
CA GLU A 76 4.14 12.16 -30.08
C GLU A 76 4.95 11.01 -30.71
N THR A 77 5.82 10.41 -29.90
CA THR A 77 6.39 9.11 -30.23
C THR A 77 5.21 8.17 -30.28
N ASP A 78 4.76 7.89 -31.50
CA ASP A 78 3.93 6.76 -31.89
C ASP A 78 4.42 5.55 -31.11
N THR A 79 3.74 5.32 -30.00
CA THR A 79 3.92 4.15 -29.17
C THR A 79 3.28 3.06 -29.98
N GLU A 80 4.13 2.35 -30.73
CA GLU A 80 3.86 1.11 -31.46
C GLU A 80 2.67 0.41 -30.81
N ALA A 81 1.51 0.51 -31.48
CA ALA A 81 0.24 0.14 -30.91
C ALA A 81 0.26 -1.37 -30.65
N ASP A 82 0.46 -1.75 -29.38
CA ASP A 82 0.37 -3.13 -28.93
C ASP A 82 -0.86 -3.79 -29.59
N PRO A 83 -0.73 -4.98 -30.18
CA PRO A 83 -1.84 -5.64 -30.84
C PRO A 83 -2.99 -5.81 -29.83
N GLU A 84 -4.20 -5.39 -30.24
CA GLU A 84 -5.43 -5.43 -29.42
C GLU A 84 -5.63 -6.71 -28.58
N PRO A 85 -5.34 -7.95 -29.06
CA PRO A 85 -5.45 -9.14 -28.20
C PRO A 85 -4.56 -9.10 -26.95
N ILE A 86 -3.32 -8.59 -27.06
CA ILE A 86 -2.41 -8.47 -25.90
C ILE A 86 -2.97 -7.45 -24.90
N ARG A 87 -3.51 -6.35 -25.40
CA ARG A 87 -4.12 -5.30 -24.57
C ARG A 87 -5.36 -5.82 -23.83
N ALA A 88 -6.21 -6.59 -24.51
CA ALA A 88 -7.39 -7.21 -23.91
C ALA A 88 -7.01 -8.23 -22.82
N ALA A 89 -5.99 -9.06 -23.06
CA ALA A 89 -5.48 -10.02 -22.08
C ALA A 89 -4.96 -9.30 -20.82
N ARG A 90 -4.18 -8.22 -20.98
CA ARG A 90 -3.68 -7.42 -19.85
C ARG A 90 -4.79 -6.82 -18.99
N LYS A 91 -5.92 -6.41 -19.59
CA LYS A 91 -7.08 -5.87 -18.85
C LYS A 91 -7.79 -6.92 -18.00
N ARG A 92 -7.70 -8.20 -18.37
CA ARG A 92 -8.31 -9.33 -17.65
C ARG A 92 -7.43 -9.88 -16.53
N HIS A 93 -6.15 -9.50 -16.51
CA HIS A 93 -5.21 -9.96 -15.49
C HIS A 93 -5.68 -9.57 -14.08
N PRO A 94 -5.59 -10.46 -13.07
CA PRO A 94 -6.05 -10.18 -11.69
C PRO A 94 -5.47 -8.90 -11.07
N PHE A 95 -4.19 -8.61 -11.30
CA PHE A 95 -3.55 -7.34 -10.92
C PHE A 95 -4.19 -6.05 -11.45
N VAL A 96 -4.91 -6.13 -12.58
CA VAL A 96 -5.46 -4.98 -13.31
C VAL A 96 -6.97 -4.93 -13.24
N ARG A 97 -7.67 -6.06 -13.34
CA ARG A 97 -9.12 -6.05 -13.33
C ARG A 97 -9.67 -5.47 -12.03
N LEU A 98 -10.86 -4.89 -12.12
CA LEU A 98 -11.64 -4.43 -10.97
C LEU A 98 -13.01 -5.10 -11.05
N PRO A 99 -13.63 -5.42 -9.90
CA PRO A 99 -14.96 -6.00 -9.88
C PRO A 99 -15.99 -5.00 -10.41
N THR A 100 -17.10 -5.53 -10.88
CA THR A 100 -18.30 -4.76 -11.20
C THR A 100 -19.22 -4.68 -9.99
N ARG A 101 -20.03 -3.62 -9.90
CA ARG A 101 -21.05 -3.51 -8.86
C ARG A 101 -22.30 -4.27 -9.28
N ALA A 102 -22.90 -5.03 -8.37
CA ALA A 102 -24.28 -5.48 -8.54
C ALA A 102 -25.24 -4.27 -8.68
N PRO A 103 -26.28 -4.35 -9.54
CA PRO A 103 -27.16 -3.22 -9.85
C PRO A 103 -28.02 -2.74 -8.67
N ALA A 104 -28.19 -3.56 -7.64
CA ALA A 104 -29.02 -3.26 -6.48
C ALA A 104 -28.28 -2.49 -5.35
N ILE A 105 -27.02 -2.11 -5.55
CA ILE A 105 -26.22 -1.47 -4.49
C ILE A 105 -26.58 0.02 -4.36
N PRO A 106 -26.93 0.49 -3.15
CA PRO A 106 -27.23 1.90 -2.93
C PRO A 106 -26.05 2.84 -3.25
N HIS A 107 -26.38 4.05 -3.70
CA HIS A 107 -25.40 5.09 -4.03
C HIS A 107 -24.81 5.81 -2.80
N TYR A 108 -25.31 5.53 -1.58
CA TYR A 108 -24.84 6.18 -0.35
C TYR A 108 -23.55 5.57 0.22
N LEU A 109 -23.03 4.48 -0.37
CA LEU A 109 -21.75 3.91 0.06
C LEU A 109 -20.61 4.76 -0.52
N TYR A 110 -19.90 5.46 0.37
CA TYR A 110 -18.73 6.27 0.05
C TYR A 110 -17.70 6.14 1.17
N ILE A 111 -16.44 6.34 0.83
CA ILE A 111 -15.34 6.47 1.79
C ILE A 111 -15.40 7.87 2.40
N ASP A 112 -15.54 7.98 3.72
CA ASP A 112 -15.43 9.23 4.44
C ASP A 112 -13.95 9.50 4.80
N PHE A 113 -13.24 10.18 3.89
CA PHE A 113 -11.84 10.55 4.11
C PHE A 113 -11.66 11.45 5.33
N LYS A 114 -12.60 12.36 5.59
CA LYS A 114 -12.50 13.29 6.71
C LYS A 114 -12.54 12.53 8.03
N ALA A 115 -13.47 11.59 8.18
CA ALA A 115 -13.54 10.70 9.33
C ALA A 115 -12.30 9.79 9.41
N ALA A 116 -11.89 9.16 8.30
CA ALA A 116 -10.77 8.23 8.28
C ALA A 116 -9.43 8.89 8.64
N VAL A 117 -9.17 10.12 8.14
CA VAL A 117 -7.95 10.90 8.43
C VAL A 117 -7.96 11.41 9.88
N GLY A 118 -9.13 11.79 10.41
CA GLY A 118 -9.27 12.26 11.79
C GLY A 118 -9.27 11.14 12.84
N SER A 119 -9.57 9.90 12.42
CA SER A 119 -9.65 8.74 13.29
C SER A 119 -8.27 8.31 13.76
N SER A 120 -7.89 8.75 14.97
CA SER A 120 -6.80 8.17 15.74
C SER A 120 -7.25 6.85 16.38
N GLN A 121 -7.57 5.84 15.56
CA GLN A 121 -7.91 4.54 16.13
C GLN A 121 -6.71 3.98 16.90
N SER A 122 -6.96 3.58 18.14
CA SER A 122 -5.97 3.18 19.14
C SER A 122 -5.23 1.87 18.84
N ASN A 123 -5.55 1.20 17.74
CA ASN A 123 -4.90 -0.04 17.35
C ASN A 123 -4.48 0.00 15.88
N PRO A 124 -3.18 0.18 15.58
CA PRO A 124 -2.69 0.19 14.21
C PRO A 124 -2.85 -1.20 13.61
N ARG A 125 -3.97 -1.45 12.92
CA ARG A 125 -4.13 -2.64 12.08
C ARG A 125 -2.95 -2.70 11.10
N SER A 126 -2.38 -3.88 10.90
CA SER A 126 -1.29 -4.06 9.93
C SER A 126 -1.76 -3.71 8.52
N ALA A 127 -1.04 -2.83 7.81
CA ALA A 127 -1.33 -2.49 6.41
C ALA A 127 -1.47 -3.74 5.53
N VAL A 128 -0.61 -4.73 5.72
CA VAL A 128 -0.62 -5.97 4.94
C VAL A 128 -1.92 -6.75 5.16
N ARG A 129 -2.43 -6.78 6.39
CA ARG A 129 -3.70 -7.45 6.69
C ARG A 129 -4.86 -6.77 5.95
N LEU A 130 -4.94 -5.44 6.06
CA LEU A 130 -5.98 -4.65 5.39
C LEU A 130 -5.88 -4.77 3.86
N LEU A 131 -4.67 -4.68 3.31
CA LEU A 131 -4.40 -4.85 1.88
C LEU A 131 -4.87 -6.22 1.37
N ARG A 132 -4.66 -7.29 2.15
CA ARG A 132 -5.13 -8.62 1.81
C ARG A 132 -6.66 -8.71 1.80
N GLN A 133 -7.33 -8.09 2.78
CA GLN A 133 -8.80 -8.07 2.81
C GLN A 133 -9.36 -7.28 1.61
N VAL A 134 -8.80 -6.11 1.28
CA VAL A 134 -9.19 -5.36 0.07
C VAL A 134 -8.90 -6.16 -1.19
N HIS A 135 -7.76 -6.85 -1.27
CA HIS A 135 -7.42 -7.70 -2.40
C HIS A 135 -8.43 -8.84 -2.59
N ASP A 136 -8.84 -9.51 -1.50
CA ASP A 136 -9.83 -10.59 -1.55
C ASP A 136 -11.18 -10.13 -2.13
N LEU A 137 -11.63 -8.93 -1.75
CA LEU A 137 -12.84 -8.31 -2.29
C LEU A 137 -12.63 -7.87 -3.75
N LEU A 138 -11.56 -7.14 -4.06
CA LEU A 138 -11.27 -6.69 -5.42
C LEU A 138 -10.97 -7.83 -6.41
N ALA A 139 -10.63 -9.03 -5.91
CA ALA A 139 -10.46 -10.22 -6.73
C ALA A 139 -11.81 -10.85 -7.14
N GLN A 140 -12.95 -10.44 -6.60
CA GLN A 140 -14.24 -10.93 -7.07
C GLN A 140 -14.57 -10.39 -8.48
N GLN A 141 -15.53 -11.02 -9.18
CA GLN A 141 -16.01 -10.49 -10.47
C GLN A 141 -17.10 -9.42 -10.28
N THR A 142 -17.95 -9.65 -9.27
CA THR A 142 -19.09 -8.79 -8.94
C THR A 142 -19.15 -8.68 -7.42
N LEU A 143 -19.27 -7.47 -6.89
CA LEU A 143 -19.45 -7.22 -5.46
C LEU A 143 -20.92 -7.06 -5.12
N LEU A 144 -21.35 -7.68 -4.01
CA LEU A 144 -22.67 -7.53 -3.42
C LEU A 144 -22.70 -6.32 -2.46
N ALA A 145 -23.89 -5.98 -1.95
CA ALA A 145 -24.04 -4.84 -1.04
C ALA A 145 -23.24 -5.01 0.25
N GLU A 146 -23.20 -6.23 0.80
CA GLU A 146 -22.41 -6.56 2.00
C GLU A 146 -20.91 -6.42 1.76
N ASP A 147 -20.41 -6.94 0.63
CA ASP A 147 -19.00 -6.81 0.24
C ASP A 147 -18.59 -5.34 0.10
N MET A 148 -19.49 -4.49 -0.42
CA MET A 148 -19.22 -3.06 -0.61
C MET A 148 -19.14 -2.30 0.71
N VAL A 149 -19.99 -2.65 1.69
CA VAL A 149 -19.89 -2.09 3.05
C VAL A 149 -18.55 -2.49 3.67
N GLU A 150 -18.18 -3.78 3.60
CA GLU A 150 -16.90 -4.25 4.12
C GLU A 150 -15.72 -3.57 3.41
N LEU A 151 -15.80 -3.40 2.08
CA LEU A 151 -14.77 -2.75 1.27
C LEU A 151 -14.54 -1.30 1.70
N VAL A 152 -15.61 -0.54 1.98
CA VAL A 152 -15.52 0.83 2.48
C VAL A 152 -14.83 0.85 3.84
N GLU A 153 -15.28 0.05 4.80
CA GLU A 153 -14.72 0.00 6.16
C GLU A 153 -13.23 -0.37 6.18
N ILE A 154 -12.83 -1.38 5.40
CA ILE A 154 -11.42 -1.77 5.30
C ILE A 154 -10.59 -0.65 4.66
N THR A 155 -11.14 0.03 3.64
CA THR A 155 -10.44 1.10 2.93
C THR A 155 -10.26 2.35 3.80
N GLU A 156 -11.26 2.71 4.61
CA GLU A 156 -11.10 3.75 5.64
C GLU A 156 -10.02 3.39 6.66
N GLY A 157 -9.96 2.10 7.05
CA GLY A 157 -8.86 1.57 7.85
C GLY A 157 -7.48 1.73 7.18
N LEU A 158 -7.39 1.53 5.86
CA LEU A 158 -6.16 1.75 5.09
C LEU A 158 -5.77 3.23 5.06
N VAL A 159 -6.73 4.13 4.87
CA VAL A 159 -6.52 5.59 4.89
C VAL A 159 -5.99 6.03 6.25
N SER A 160 -6.65 5.62 7.35
CA SER A 160 -6.20 5.91 8.72
C SER A 160 -4.79 5.36 9.00
N HIS A 161 -4.52 4.12 8.58
CA HIS A 161 -3.17 3.53 8.71
C HIS A 161 -2.12 4.32 7.94
N ALA A 162 -2.43 4.74 6.71
CA ALA A 162 -1.50 5.46 5.87
C ALA A 162 -1.13 6.83 6.45
N VAL A 163 -2.11 7.60 6.92
CA VAL A 163 -1.88 8.90 7.58
C VAL A 163 -0.98 8.74 8.80
N SER A 164 -1.22 7.72 9.62
CA SER A 164 -0.49 7.53 10.88
C SER A 164 0.91 6.93 10.70
N ARG A 165 1.17 6.15 9.65
CA ARG A 165 2.40 5.32 9.55
C ARG A 165 3.22 5.54 8.29
N GLN A 166 2.67 6.17 7.26
CA GLN A 166 3.31 6.24 5.94
C GLN A 166 3.92 7.61 5.61
N GLY A 167 3.97 8.54 6.57
CA GLY A 167 4.59 9.86 6.39
C GLY A 167 6.09 9.96 6.61
N ALA A 168 6.74 8.91 7.10
CA ALA A 168 8.19 8.94 7.33
C ALA A 168 8.96 9.28 6.04
N ASP A 169 9.94 10.18 6.14
CA ASP A 169 10.88 10.42 5.05
C ASP A 169 11.74 9.17 4.81
N LEU A 170 12.02 8.89 3.53
CA LEU A 170 12.81 7.74 3.08
C LEU A 170 14.17 8.17 2.51
N SER A 171 14.46 9.48 2.45
CA SER A 171 15.69 10.03 1.85
C SER A 171 16.98 9.46 2.47
N GLU A 172 16.97 9.26 3.79
CA GLU A 172 18.10 8.76 4.60
C GLU A 172 18.03 7.24 4.87
N MET A 173 17.09 6.53 4.24
CA MET A 173 16.88 5.10 4.48
C MET A 173 17.68 4.23 3.51
N GLU A 174 18.17 3.08 3.98
CA GLU A 174 18.77 2.05 3.12
C GLU A 174 17.84 1.68 1.96
N ASN A 175 18.41 1.60 0.75
CA ASN A 175 17.64 1.39 -0.50
C ASN A 175 16.62 0.25 -0.41
N PHE A 176 17.00 -0.91 0.13
CA PHE A 176 16.08 -2.06 0.19
C PHE A 176 14.90 -1.82 1.13
N ARG A 177 15.12 -1.16 2.29
CA ARG A 177 14.04 -0.80 3.24
C ARG A 177 13.14 0.28 2.64
N ALA A 178 13.74 1.26 1.96
CA ALA A 178 13.01 2.31 1.27
C ALA A 178 12.10 1.73 0.17
N VAL A 179 12.61 0.81 -0.65
CA VAL A 179 11.83 0.08 -1.67
C VAL A 179 10.66 -0.68 -1.04
N SER A 180 10.88 -1.39 0.07
CA SER A 180 9.79 -2.08 0.78
C SER A 180 8.70 -1.11 1.26
N ARG A 181 9.08 0.04 1.82
CA ARG A 181 8.12 1.07 2.26
C ARG A 181 7.39 1.71 1.08
N LEU A 182 8.09 2.05 0.01
CA LEU A 182 7.48 2.57 -1.23
C LEU A 182 6.51 1.55 -1.84
N GLY A 183 6.87 0.27 -1.82
CA GLY A 183 5.99 -0.81 -2.28
C GLY A 183 4.67 -0.85 -1.50
N ILE A 184 4.72 -0.77 -0.16
CA ILE A 184 3.51 -0.71 0.66
C ILE A 184 2.70 0.56 0.37
N ARG A 185 3.35 1.73 0.27
CA ARG A 185 2.66 2.99 -0.06
C ARG A 185 1.95 2.92 -1.41
N PHE A 186 2.61 2.36 -2.41
CA PHE A 186 2.05 2.11 -3.73
C PHE A 186 0.82 1.20 -3.66
N LEU A 187 0.92 0.06 -2.96
CA LEU A 187 -0.20 -0.88 -2.82
C LEU A 187 -1.39 -0.28 -2.09
N VAL A 188 -1.15 0.51 -1.02
CA VAL A 188 -2.22 1.20 -0.29
C VAL A 188 -2.92 2.21 -1.18
N LEU A 189 -2.17 3.04 -1.92
CA LEU A 189 -2.75 4.02 -2.84
C LEU A 189 -3.47 3.34 -4.02
N ASP A 190 -2.91 2.27 -4.61
CA ASP A 190 -3.57 1.50 -5.67
C ASP A 190 -4.87 0.89 -5.18
N ALA A 191 -4.89 0.33 -3.96
CA ALA A 191 -6.10 -0.20 -3.34
C ALA A 191 -7.17 0.89 -3.16
N VAL A 192 -6.83 2.03 -2.55
CA VAL A 192 -7.77 3.14 -2.32
C VAL A 192 -8.32 3.69 -3.64
N VAL A 193 -7.47 3.96 -4.63
CA VAL A 193 -7.91 4.45 -5.95
C VAL A 193 -8.76 3.40 -6.68
N SER A 194 -8.42 2.12 -6.56
CA SER A 194 -9.22 1.03 -7.12
C SER A 194 -10.62 0.99 -6.51
N VAL A 195 -10.72 1.13 -5.18
CA VAL A 195 -12.01 1.19 -4.48
C VAL A 195 -12.81 2.42 -4.90
N LEU A 196 -12.19 3.60 -5.04
CA LEU A 196 -12.85 4.81 -5.55
C LEU A 196 -13.47 4.59 -6.94
N ILE A 197 -12.72 3.93 -7.84
CA ILE A 197 -13.22 3.57 -9.19
C ILE A 197 -14.40 2.60 -9.09
N VAL A 198 -14.28 1.56 -8.26
CA VAL A 198 -15.35 0.58 -8.05
C VAL A 198 -16.60 1.24 -7.48
N LEU A 199 -16.46 2.18 -6.54
CA LEU A 199 -17.57 2.95 -5.96
C LEU A 199 -18.13 4.01 -6.92
N GLY A 200 -17.42 4.35 -8.00
CA GLY A 200 -17.74 5.53 -8.82
C GLY A 200 -17.67 6.83 -8.02
N GLN A 201 -16.85 6.87 -6.97
CA GLN A 201 -16.71 8.00 -6.06
C GLN A 201 -15.57 8.92 -6.52
N SER A 202 -15.86 10.22 -6.58
CA SER A 202 -14.82 11.26 -6.63
C SER A 202 -14.67 11.86 -5.23
N PRO A 203 -13.49 11.73 -4.59
CA PRO A 203 -13.31 12.26 -3.24
C PRO A 203 -13.33 13.79 -3.25
N ASN A 204 -13.68 14.40 -2.11
CA ASN A 204 -13.52 15.84 -1.93
C ASN A 204 -12.03 16.21 -2.13
N PRO A 205 -11.71 17.24 -2.95
CA PRO A 205 -10.32 17.59 -3.25
C PRO A 205 -9.47 17.91 -2.02
N ASP A 206 -10.03 18.61 -1.03
CA ASP A 206 -9.31 19.02 0.18
C ASP A 206 -9.01 17.82 1.08
N ASP A 207 -10.00 16.93 1.26
CA ASP A 207 -9.83 15.70 2.04
C ASP A 207 -8.86 14.73 1.36
N TRP A 208 -8.93 14.64 0.03
CA TRP A 208 -8.00 13.83 -0.77
C TRP A 208 -6.57 14.36 -0.66
N GLU A 209 -6.36 15.67 -0.83
CA GLU A 209 -5.04 16.30 -0.69
C GLU A 209 -4.48 16.10 0.73
N ARG A 210 -5.33 16.27 1.76
CA ARG A 210 -4.95 16.00 3.14
C ARG A 210 -4.49 14.56 3.34
N PHE A 211 -5.14 13.59 2.71
CA PHE A 211 -4.71 12.20 2.74
C PHE A 211 -3.41 11.95 1.96
N VAL A 212 -3.32 12.39 0.70
CA VAL A 212 -2.17 12.04 -0.14
C VAL A 212 -0.89 12.78 0.23
N SER A 213 -0.99 13.99 0.80
CA SER A 213 0.15 14.78 1.26
C SER A 213 0.91 14.11 2.41
N THR A 214 0.24 13.27 3.22
CA THR A 214 0.90 12.51 4.29
C THR A 214 1.73 11.34 3.79
N ILE A 215 1.64 10.95 2.52
CA ILE A 215 2.37 9.79 1.99
C ILE A 215 3.59 10.30 1.24
N SER A 216 4.78 10.21 1.83
CA SER A 216 6.01 10.62 1.11
C SER A 216 6.30 9.67 -0.06
N HIS A 217 6.77 10.22 -1.17
CA HIS A 217 7.29 9.46 -2.32
C HIS A 217 8.70 9.94 -2.69
N ALA A 218 9.39 10.57 -1.74
CA ALA A 218 10.75 11.04 -1.92
C ALA A 218 11.66 9.84 -2.24
N MET A 219 12.48 10.01 -3.27
CA MET A 219 13.43 9.00 -3.69
C MET A 219 14.62 8.98 -2.71
N PRO A 220 15.12 7.80 -2.31
CA PRO A 220 16.37 7.69 -1.57
C PRO A 220 17.51 8.39 -2.32
N ARG A 221 18.39 9.08 -1.60
CA ARG A 221 19.54 9.74 -2.20
C ARG A 221 20.52 8.68 -2.69
N HIS A 222 20.69 8.59 -4.01
CA HIS A 222 21.76 7.81 -4.60
C HIS A 222 23.01 8.69 -4.77
N ALA A 223 24.19 8.14 -4.46
CA ALA A 223 25.43 8.82 -4.75
C ALA A 223 25.56 9.02 -6.27
N ALA A 224 25.68 10.28 -6.72
CA ALA A 224 25.80 10.61 -8.13
C ALA A 224 26.96 9.84 -8.77
N GLY A 225 26.72 9.25 -9.94
CA GLY A 225 27.74 8.51 -10.70
C GLY A 225 27.86 7.01 -10.37
N GLN A 226 27.06 6.47 -9.45
CA GLN A 226 27.03 5.01 -9.24
C GLN A 226 26.41 4.28 -10.43
N LYS A 227 27.20 3.42 -11.09
CA LYS A 227 26.72 2.46 -12.07
C LYS A 227 26.17 1.25 -11.32
N PHE A 228 24.85 1.10 -11.29
CA PHE A 228 24.22 -0.07 -10.70
C PHE A 228 24.32 -1.28 -11.65
N ARG A 229 24.54 -2.47 -11.08
CA ARG A 229 24.50 -3.76 -11.79
C ARG A 229 23.69 -4.77 -10.98
N GLY A 230 23.11 -5.76 -11.66
CA GLY A 230 22.35 -6.84 -11.03
C GLY A 230 21.20 -6.35 -10.16
N GLN A 231 21.13 -6.82 -8.92
CA GLN A 231 20.06 -6.50 -7.98
C GLN A 231 19.95 -5.00 -7.66
N ALA A 232 21.07 -4.27 -7.63
CA ALA A 232 21.04 -2.83 -7.37
C ALA A 232 20.35 -2.06 -8.51
N ALA A 233 20.58 -2.48 -9.77
CA ALA A 233 19.93 -1.86 -10.93
C ALA A 233 18.42 -2.16 -10.93
N PHE A 234 18.05 -3.39 -10.55
CA PHE A 234 16.65 -3.77 -10.36
C PHE A 234 15.94 -2.90 -9.31
N PHE A 235 16.55 -2.67 -8.14
CA PHE A 235 15.95 -1.82 -7.11
C PHE A 235 15.89 -0.34 -7.51
N ALA A 236 16.88 0.17 -8.25
CA ALA A 236 16.82 1.53 -8.78
C ALA A 236 15.62 1.69 -9.74
N GLU A 237 15.44 0.76 -10.67
CA GLU A 237 14.29 0.74 -11.58
C GLU A 237 12.98 0.59 -10.82
N LEU A 238 12.89 -0.36 -9.88
CA LEU A 238 11.69 -0.56 -9.06
C LEU A 238 11.32 0.71 -8.28
N THR A 239 12.30 1.39 -7.70
CA THR A 239 12.11 2.66 -6.99
C THR A 239 11.53 3.72 -7.92
N ALA A 240 12.11 3.91 -9.09
CA ALA A 240 11.62 4.89 -10.07
C ALA A 240 10.18 4.59 -10.50
N GLN A 241 9.88 3.33 -10.79
CA GLN A 241 8.52 2.89 -11.16
C GLN A 241 7.52 3.09 -10.02
N LEU A 242 7.89 2.78 -8.77
CA LEU A 242 7.05 3.01 -7.59
C LEU A 242 6.77 4.49 -7.36
N CYS A 243 7.79 5.36 -7.43
CA CYS A 243 7.62 6.80 -7.27
C CYS A 243 6.69 7.38 -8.35
N SER A 244 6.90 7.01 -9.62
CA SER A 244 6.04 7.41 -10.73
C SER A 244 4.60 6.92 -10.55
N GLY A 245 4.43 5.66 -10.15
CA GLY A 245 3.13 5.06 -9.84
C GLY A 245 2.40 5.78 -8.71
N ILE A 246 3.10 6.05 -7.61
CA ILE A 246 2.55 6.81 -6.47
C ILE A 246 2.12 8.21 -6.92
N GLN A 247 2.91 8.92 -7.72
CA GLN A 247 2.55 10.24 -8.23
C GLN A 247 1.27 10.22 -9.08
N LYS A 248 1.09 9.20 -9.95
CA LYS A 248 -0.14 9.00 -10.70
C LYS A 248 -1.33 8.77 -9.76
N LEU A 249 -1.16 7.86 -8.80
CA LEU A 249 -2.20 7.51 -7.83
C LEU A 249 -2.60 8.70 -6.94
N LYS A 250 -1.65 9.54 -6.51
CA LYS A 250 -1.94 10.76 -5.76
C LYS A 250 -2.84 11.75 -6.50
N ARG A 251 -2.87 11.70 -7.84
CA ARG A 251 -3.78 12.51 -8.68
C ARG A 251 -5.17 11.86 -8.82
N GLY A 252 -5.47 10.83 -8.04
CA GLY A 252 -6.69 10.03 -8.15
C GLY A 252 -6.74 9.17 -9.41
N ARG A 253 -5.60 8.95 -10.10
CA ARG A 253 -5.54 8.20 -11.36
C ARG A 253 -4.78 6.91 -11.20
N ARG A 254 -5.42 5.79 -11.56
CA ARG A 254 -4.77 4.49 -11.58
C ARG A 254 -3.74 4.41 -12.73
N PRO A 255 -2.53 3.86 -12.52
CA PRO A 255 -1.56 3.65 -13.59
C PRO A 255 -2.13 2.82 -14.75
N ALA A 256 -1.53 2.94 -15.93
CA ALA A 256 -1.92 2.13 -17.08
C ALA A 256 -1.76 0.63 -16.75
N PRO A 257 -2.58 -0.26 -17.33
CA PRO A 257 -2.49 -1.70 -17.09
C PRO A 257 -1.09 -2.29 -17.22
N ALA A 258 -0.32 -1.88 -18.23
CA ALA A 258 1.05 -2.35 -18.46
C ALA A 258 2.00 -1.94 -17.32
N ASP A 259 1.92 -0.67 -16.89
CA ASP A 259 2.72 -0.15 -15.77
C ASP A 259 2.39 -0.88 -14.47
N LEU A 260 1.09 -1.08 -14.21
CA LEU A 260 0.62 -1.74 -12.99
C LEU A 260 1.08 -3.20 -12.93
N LEU A 261 0.99 -3.93 -14.04
CA LEU A 261 1.52 -5.30 -14.17
C LEU A 261 3.02 -5.33 -13.96
N LYS A 262 3.78 -4.44 -14.62
CA LYS A 262 5.23 -4.36 -14.48
C LYS A 262 5.62 -4.17 -13.03
N VAL A 263 5.05 -3.18 -12.35
CA VAL A 263 5.36 -2.89 -10.94
C VAL A 263 5.00 -4.05 -10.02
N LYS A 264 3.77 -4.61 -10.13
CA LYS A 264 3.34 -5.72 -9.26
C LYS A 264 4.16 -6.99 -9.49
N ARG A 265 4.54 -7.32 -10.73
CA ARG A 265 5.45 -8.44 -11.02
C ARG A 265 6.84 -8.21 -10.44
N MET A 266 7.37 -6.98 -10.53
CA MET A 266 8.63 -6.63 -9.89
C MET A 266 8.57 -6.71 -8.35
N LEU A 267 7.42 -6.43 -7.75
CA LEU A 267 7.23 -6.55 -6.30
C LEU A 267 7.11 -8.02 -5.85
N PHE A 268 6.31 -8.83 -6.55
CA PHE A 268 5.87 -10.13 -6.03
C PHE A 268 6.48 -11.35 -6.73
N CYS A 269 6.76 -11.25 -8.03
CA CYS A 269 7.03 -12.42 -8.88
C CYS A 269 8.48 -12.52 -9.38
N SER A 270 9.25 -11.43 -9.32
CA SER A 270 10.65 -11.43 -9.75
C SER A 270 11.55 -12.23 -8.80
N SER A 271 12.58 -12.87 -9.35
CA SER A 271 13.67 -13.44 -8.56
C SER A 271 14.40 -12.37 -7.73
N PHE A 272 14.42 -11.12 -8.19
CA PHE A 272 15.00 -9.97 -7.48
C PHE A 272 14.01 -9.21 -6.59
N SER A 273 12.76 -9.68 -6.45
CA SER A 273 11.77 -9.05 -5.58
C SER A 273 12.32 -8.81 -4.16
N PRO A 274 11.97 -7.67 -3.51
CA PRO A 274 12.40 -7.42 -2.14
C PRO A 274 11.95 -8.55 -1.20
N ALA A 275 12.82 -8.96 -0.27
CA ALA A 275 12.57 -10.11 0.61
C ALA A 275 11.22 -10.01 1.36
N TYR A 276 10.87 -8.80 1.80
CA TYR A 276 9.59 -8.51 2.46
C TYR A 276 8.36 -8.93 1.64
N PHE A 277 8.40 -8.74 0.31
CA PHE A 277 7.28 -9.10 -0.57
C PHE A 277 7.29 -10.58 -0.98
N LYS A 278 8.35 -11.33 -0.65
CA LYS A 278 8.42 -12.78 -0.84
C LYS A 278 7.81 -13.56 0.34
N GLU A 279 7.49 -12.89 1.44
CA GLU A 279 6.81 -13.51 2.57
C GLU A 279 5.42 -14.05 2.17
N GLY A 280 4.96 -15.10 2.86
CA GLY A 280 3.71 -15.79 2.53
C GLY A 280 2.44 -14.93 2.67
N SER A 281 2.53 -13.79 3.36
CA SER A 281 1.46 -12.79 3.40
C SER A 281 1.08 -12.25 2.02
N PHE A 282 1.98 -12.37 1.04
CA PHE A 282 1.80 -11.93 -0.35
C PHE A 282 1.58 -13.07 -1.36
N ASP A 283 1.40 -14.32 -0.91
CA ASP A 283 1.24 -15.48 -1.82
C ASP A 283 0.06 -15.32 -2.77
N LYS A 284 -1.04 -14.71 -2.31
CA LYS A 284 -2.23 -14.46 -3.15
C LYS A 284 -1.90 -13.66 -4.41
N TRP A 285 -1.04 -12.65 -4.31
CA TRP A 285 -0.60 -11.87 -5.47
C TRP A 285 0.28 -12.69 -6.42
N ARG A 286 1.08 -13.63 -5.92
CA ARG A 286 1.86 -14.52 -6.80
C ARG A 286 0.95 -15.48 -7.57
N LEU A 287 -0.04 -16.07 -6.90
CA LEU A 287 -1.02 -16.96 -7.50
C LEU A 287 -1.86 -16.27 -8.58
N ASP A 288 -2.21 -15.01 -8.35
CA ASP A 288 -2.88 -14.13 -9.32
C ASP A 288 -2.09 -13.95 -10.62
N ASP A 289 -0.77 -13.95 -10.56
CA ASP A 289 0.09 -13.78 -11.74
C ASP A 289 0.21 -15.09 -12.53
N SER A 290 0.37 -16.22 -11.86
CA SER A 290 0.48 -17.54 -12.50
C SER A 290 -0.83 -17.98 -13.16
N SER A 291 -1.97 -17.79 -12.49
CA SER A 291 -3.29 -18.13 -13.04
C SER A 291 -3.67 -17.34 -14.30
N ALA A 292 -3.02 -16.19 -14.54
CA ALA A 292 -3.26 -15.36 -15.72
C ALA A 292 -2.42 -15.77 -16.94
N THR A 293 -1.27 -16.43 -16.73
CA THR A 293 -0.44 -16.98 -17.79
C THR A 293 -0.95 -18.31 -18.33
N ASP A 294 -1.71 -19.06 -17.52
CA ASP A 294 -2.27 -20.36 -17.87
C ASP A 294 -3.62 -20.23 -18.60
N GLY A 295 -3.70 -19.33 -19.58
CA GLY A 295 -4.88 -19.25 -20.45
C GLY A 295 -5.17 -20.61 -21.11
N PRO A 296 -6.45 -21.00 -21.27
CA PRO A 296 -6.86 -22.30 -21.81
C PRO A 296 -6.36 -22.58 -23.23
#